data_AF-A0A7V9G7S9-F1
#
_entry.id   AF-A0A7V9G7S9-F1
#
_cell.length_a   1.000
_cell.length_b   1.000
_cell.length_c   1.000
_cell.angle_alpha   90.00
_cell.angle_beta   90.00
_cell.angle_gamma   90.00
#
_symmetry.space_group_name_H-M   'P 1'
#
loop_
_entity.id
_entity.type
_entity.pdbx_description
1 polymer ?
#
loop_
_entity_poly.entity_id
_entity_poly.type
_entity_poly.pdbx_seq_one_letter_code
_entity_poly.pdbx_strand_id
1 'polypeptide(L)'
;MPAAYSPLLAAARAAALAAFVLSTAAEDPSATTIDESRYVACIAAGDYPGAADAARAGLADRHDARSWAYVAAARALAGAHREAADAFMRAECAGGAGFFDKNMLYLRAQALARVKANARARAALAVLSDRYPFSRLAAKDEDLSLRIDQRLAAGVDATNLNWYRAEIAAARSEPGLAIEYGEEFLLLSARAGQTSTDNSVVRFGLATAYLQLGSGGRATTHLASIPDDYQDYRGVLLKGMARYAEGQIAEASEQVAIAAARTTDPYVRQRAERLLGAWRR
;
A
#
# COMPACT_ATOMS: atom_id res chain seq x y z
N MET A 1 -15.55 -14.58 -40.92
CA MET A 1 -14.11 -14.30 -41.09
C MET A 1 -13.67 -13.41 -39.94
N PRO A 2 -12.78 -13.84 -39.03
CA PRO A 2 -12.27 -12.95 -37.98
C PRO A 2 -11.32 -11.92 -38.62
N ALA A 3 -11.48 -10.65 -38.26
CA ALA A 3 -10.65 -9.57 -38.77
C ALA A 3 -9.18 -9.83 -38.43
N ALA A 4 -8.33 -9.88 -39.46
CA ALA A 4 -6.88 -9.94 -39.30
C ALA A 4 -6.43 -8.70 -38.52
N TYR A 5 -6.01 -8.89 -37.27
CA TYR A 5 -5.41 -7.84 -36.45
C TYR A 5 -4.12 -7.37 -37.13
N SER A 6 -4.10 -6.12 -37.61
CA SER A 6 -2.92 -5.54 -38.26
C SER A 6 -1.75 -5.49 -37.27
N PRO A 7 -0.57 -6.05 -37.58
CA PRO A 7 0.60 -6.03 -36.71
C PRO A 7 1.07 -4.60 -36.39
N LEU A 8 0.80 -3.63 -37.27
CA LEU A 8 1.05 -2.21 -37.02
C LEU A 8 0.14 -1.63 -35.92
N LEU A 9 -1.12 -2.07 -35.85
CA LEU A 9 -2.05 -1.66 -34.80
C LEU A 9 -1.68 -2.27 -33.45
N ALA A 10 -1.20 -3.52 -33.46
CA ALA A 10 -0.67 -4.18 -32.27
C ALA A 10 0.60 -3.48 -31.75
N ALA A 11 1.54 -3.16 -32.63
CA ALA A 11 2.76 -2.41 -32.28
C ALA A 11 2.47 -0.99 -31.77
N ALA A 12 1.52 -0.28 -32.37
CA ALA A 12 1.12 1.04 -31.91
C ALA A 12 0.44 1.00 -30.52
N ARG A 13 -0.38 -0.02 -30.25
CA ARG A 13 -0.98 -0.25 -28.91
C ARG A 13 0.07 -0.59 -27.88
N ALA A 14 1.00 -1.46 -28.24
CA ALA A 14 2.14 -1.86 -27.41
C ALA A 14 3.02 -0.67 -27.03
N ALA A 15 3.37 0.18 -27.99
CA ALA A 15 4.16 1.40 -27.75
C ALA A 15 3.42 2.42 -26.88
N ALA A 16 2.10 2.61 -27.11
CA ALA A 16 1.28 3.49 -26.28
C ALA A 16 1.16 2.98 -24.83
N LEU A 17 1.06 1.66 -24.63
CA LEU A 17 1.01 1.03 -23.32
C LEU A 17 2.36 1.13 -22.59
N ALA A 18 3.46 0.89 -23.29
CA ALA A 18 4.80 1.09 -22.73
C ALA A 18 5.03 2.55 -22.30
N ALA A 19 4.68 3.51 -23.15
CA ALA A 19 4.76 4.93 -22.83
C ALA A 19 3.85 5.33 -21.65
N PHE A 20 2.70 4.66 -21.50
CA PHE A 20 1.81 4.85 -20.36
C PHE A 20 2.44 4.36 -19.05
N VAL A 21 3.16 3.24 -19.04
CA VAL A 21 3.73 2.69 -17.81
C VAL A 21 5.04 3.37 -17.38
N LEU A 22 5.82 3.89 -18.34
CA LEU A 22 7.13 4.49 -18.06
C LEU A 22 7.10 5.88 -17.40
N SER A 23 5.96 6.57 -17.30
CA SER A 23 5.94 8.00 -16.93
C SER A 23 6.26 8.35 -15.46
N THR A 24 6.70 7.38 -14.65
CA THR A 24 7.15 7.62 -13.27
C THR A 24 8.62 8.00 -13.27
N ALA A 25 8.90 9.29 -13.45
CA ALA A 25 10.24 9.84 -13.29
C ALA A 25 10.26 10.85 -12.13
N ALA A 26 10.99 10.51 -11.07
CA ALA A 26 11.79 11.50 -10.35
C ALA A 26 13.21 11.42 -10.92
N GLU A 27 13.81 12.57 -11.16
CA GLU A 27 14.93 12.85 -12.08
C GLU A 27 16.32 12.36 -11.63
N ASP A 28 16.46 11.16 -11.05
CA ASP A 28 17.79 10.60 -10.78
C ASP A 28 18.08 9.35 -11.62
N PRO A 29 18.71 9.51 -12.81
CA PRO A 29 19.07 8.41 -13.69
C PRO A 29 20.23 7.54 -13.15
N SER A 30 20.80 7.87 -11.99
CA SER A 30 21.97 7.17 -11.43
C SER A 30 21.64 5.98 -10.50
N ALA A 31 20.36 5.70 -10.24
CA ALA A 31 19.94 4.74 -9.21
C ALA A 31 18.93 3.67 -9.66
N THR A 32 18.62 3.55 -10.95
CA THR A 32 17.68 2.52 -11.43
C THR A 32 18.39 1.19 -11.71
N THR A 33 18.08 0.17 -10.90
CA THR A 33 18.49 -1.22 -11.09
C THR A 33 17.54 -2.02 -12.01
N ILE A 34 16.52 -1.37 -12.56
CA ILE A 34 15.53 -2.00 -13.44
C ILE A 34 16.04 -2.01 -14.88
N ASP A 35 15.97 -3.17 -15.53
CA ASP A 35 16.12 -3.28 -16.97
C ASP A 35 14.84 -2.76 -17.65
N GLU A 36 14.72 -1.43 -17.77
CA GLU A 36 13.57 -0.75 -18.37
C GLU A 36 13.33 -1.19 -19.82
N SER A 37 14.41 -1.51 -20.55
CA SER A 37 14.31 -1.97 -21.93
C SER A 37 13.61 -3.33 -22.02
N ARG A 38 14.00 -4.28 -21.16
CA ARG A 38 13.34 -5.57 -21.06
C ARG A 38 11.91 -5.45 -20.53
N TYR A 39 11.69 -4.60 -19.54
CA TYR A 39 10.35 -4.34 -19.01
C TYR A 39 9.40 -3.87 -20.12
N VAL A 40 9.81 -2.85 -20.88
CA VAL A 40 9.05 -2.29 -21.99
C VAL A 40 8.78 -3.32 -23.08
N ALA A 41 9.79 -4.12 -23.44
CA ALA A 41 9.63 -5.19 -24.43
C ALA A 41 8.57 -6.20 -24.00
N CYS A 42 8.58 -6.61 -22.72
CA CYS A 42 7.58 -7.51 -22.16
C CYS A 42 6.17 -6.88 -22.14
N ILE A 43 6.02 -5.62 -21.70
CA ILE A 43 4.74 -4.89 -21.75
C ILE A 43 4.21 -4.79 -23.19
N ALA A 44 5.09 -4.47 -24.13
CA ALA A 44 4.75 -4.36 -25.54
C ALA A 44 4.30 -5.69 -26.15
N ALA A 45 4.91 -6.80 -25.72
CA ALA A 45 4.54 -8.15 -26.13
C ALA A 45 3.28 -8.68 -25.42
N GLY A 46 2.75 -7.96 -24.42
CA GLY A 46 1.68 -8.46 -23.54
C GLY A 46 2.15 -9.53 -22.55
N ASP A 47 3.46 -9.74 -22.41
CA ASP A 47 4.08 -10.62 -21.42
C ASP A 47 4.20 -9.90 -20.07
N TYR A 48 3.07 -9.70 -19.41
CA TYR A 48 3.03 -9.03 -18.12
C TYR A 48 3.75 -9.78 -16.98
N PRO A 49 3.74 -11.13 -16.91
CA PRO A 49 4.57 -11.87 -15.96
C PRO A 49 6.07 -11.60 -16.16
N GLY A 50 6.56 -11.66 -17.40
CA GLY A 50 7.95 -11.34 -17.72
C GLY A 50 8.31 -9.89 -17.39
N ALA A 51 7.39 -8.95 -17.60
CA ALA A 51 7.57 -7.56 -17.20
C ALA A 51 7.70 -7.42 -15.66
N ALA A 52 6.84 -8.10 -14.90
CA ALA A 52 6.92 -8.10 -13.45
C ALA A 52 8.24 -8.70 -12.93
N ASP A 53 8.75 -9.76 -13.56
CA ASP A 53 10.01 -10.38 -13.18
C ASP A 53 11.22 -9.50 -13.56
N ALA A 54 11.17 -8.81 -14.70
CA ALA A 54 12.18 -7.81 -15.07
C ALA A 54 12.23 -6.65 -14.06
N ALA A 55 11.08 -6.18 -13.56
CA ALA A 55 11.02 -5.16 -12.53
C ALA A 55 11.48 -5.68 -11.15
N ARG A 56 11.22 -6.95 -10.82
CA ARG A 56 11.67 -7.57 -9.56
C ARG A 56 13.17 -7.74 -9.46
N ALA A 57 13.88 -7.89 -10.58
CA ALA A 57 15.34 -7.97 -10.56
C ALA A 57 15.97 -6.73 -9.89
N GLY A 58 15.29 -5.57 -9.95
CA GLY A 58 15.73 -4.34 -9.27
C GLY A 58 15.54 -4.32 -7.75
N LEU A 59 14.76 -5.27 -7.18
CA LEU A 59 14.40 -5.32 -5.75
C LEU A 59 15.42 -6.07 -4.87
N ALA A 60 16.53 -6.55 -5.43
CA ALA A 60 17.39 -7.54 -4.78
C ALA A 60 17.93 -7.13 -3.39
N ASP A 61 18.11 -5.84 -3.08
CA ASP A 61 18.64 -5.39 -1.77
C ASP A 61 18.05 -4.05 -1.26
N ARG A 62 17.04 -3.49 -1.95
CA ARG A 62 16.52 -2.16 -1.63
C ARG A 62 15.00 -2.14 -1.72
N HIS A 63 14.37 -1.42 -0.80
CA HIS A 63 12.97 -1.00 -0.89
C HIS A 63 12.84 0.05 -2.00
N ASP A 64 13.15 -0.31 -3.26
CA ASP A 64 13.06 0.61 -4.38
C ASP A 64 11.59 0.82 -4.77
N ALA A 65 11.10 2.04 -4.55
CA ALA A 65 9.74 2.44 -4.83
C ALA A 65 9.38 2.26 -6.32
N ARG A 66 10.34 2.53 -7.21
CA ARG A 66 10.12 2.48 -8.67
C ARG A 66 9.96 1.05 -9.16
N SER A 67 10.83 0.14 -8.70
CA SER A 67 10.71 -1.29 -8.98
C SER A 67 9.36 -1.83 -8.51
N TRP A 68 8.92 -1.49 -7.28
CA TRP A 68 7.60 -1.88 -6.80
C TRP A 68 6.45 -1.31 -7.64
N ALA A 69 6.55 -0.07 -8.13
CA ALA A 69 5.52 0.51 -9.00
C ALA A 69 5.44 -0.20 -10.35
N TYR A 70 6.56 -0.58 -10.96
CA TYR A 70 6.58 -1.33 -12.21
C TYR A 70 6.10 -2.78 -12.04
N VAL A 71 6.42 -3.42 -10.91
CA VAL A 71 5.80 -4.70 -10.54
C VAL A 71 4.28 -4.55 -10.42
N ALA A 72 3.82 -3.51 -9.71
CA ALA A 72 2.40 -3.26 -9.51
C ALA A 72 1.66 -3.00 -10.82
N ALA A 73 2.22 -2.19 -11.70
CA ALA A 73 1.65 -1.88 -13.01
C ALA A 73 1.54 -3.14 -13.89
N ALA A 74 2.60 -3.94 -13.98
CA ALA A 74 2.58 -5.18 -14.73
C ALA A 74 1.51 -6.16 -14.18
N ARG A 75 1.41 -6.29 -12.85
CA ARG A 75 0.39 -7.11 -12.20
C ARG A 75 -1.03 -6.60 -12.45
N ALA A 76 -1.24 -5.28 -12.42
CA ALA A 76 -2.53 -4.67 -12.70
C ALA A 76 -2.98 -4.95 -14.14
N LEU A 77 -2.07 -4.81 -15.12
CA LEU A 77 -2.32 -5.12 -16.53
C LEU A 77 -2.57 -6.61 -16.78
N ALA A 78 -1.93 -7.48 -15.99
CA ALA A 78 -2.17 -8.93 -16.02
C ALA A 78 -3.52 -9.35 -15.42
N GLY A 79 -4.27 -8.45 -14.78
CA GLY A 79 -5.48 -8.79 -14.02
C GLY A 79 -5.20 -9.39 -12.63
N ALA A 80 -3.93 -9.47 -12.22
CA ALA A 80 -3.50 -9.90 -10.89
C ALA A 80 -3.68 -8.76 -9.87
N HIS A 81 -4.94 -8.34 -9.67
CA HIS A 81 -5.28 -7.12 -8.95
C HIS A 81 -4.93 -7.14 -7.45
N ARG A 82 -4.91 -8.31 -6.83
CA ARG A 82 -4.55 -8.48 -5.42
C ARG A 82 -3.06 -8.21 -5.21
N GLU A 83 -2.23 -8.85 -6.01
CA GLU A 83 -0.78 -8.66 -6.03
C GLU A 83 -0.41 -7.24 -6.48
N ALA A 84 -1.17 -6.66 -7.40
CA ALA A 84 -0.99 -5.27 -7.81
C ALA A 84 -1.25 -4.30 -6.65
N ALA A 85 -2.33 -4.49 -5.89
CA ALA A 85 -2.66 -3.64 -4.74
C ALA A 85 -1.57 -3.73 -3.64
N ASP A 86 -1.08 -4.94 -3.33
CA ASP A 86 0.06 -5.12 -2.42
C ASP A 86 1.31 -4.37 -2.91
N ALA A 87 1.68 -4.56 -4.18
CA ALA A 87 2.85 -3.93 -4.78
C ALA A 87 2.74 -2.39 -4.85
N PHE A 88 1.56 -1.84 -5.16
CA PHE A 88 1.34 -0.39 -5.11
C PHE A 88 1.51 0.15 -3.69
N MET A 89 1.01 -0.53 -2.66
CA MET A 89 1.20 -0.06 -1.29
C MET A 89 2.68 -0.10 -0.86
N ARG A 90 3.44 -1.12 -1.29
CA ARG A 90 4.89 -1.18 -1.07
C ARG A 90 5.62 -0.02 -1.74
N ALA A 91 5.27 0.28 -3.00
CA ALA A 91 5.82 1.41 -3.72
C ALA A 91 5.50 2.74 -3.02
N GLU A 92 4.27 2.93 -2.53
CA GLU A 92 3.90 4.15 -1.78
C GLU A 92 4.66 4.28 -0.45
N CYS A 93 4.82 3.18 0.29
CA CYS A 93 5.58 3.20 1.54
C CYS A 93 7.06 3.53 1.33
N ALA A 94 7.65 3.02 0.24
CA ALA A 94 9.04 3.28 -0.11
C ALA A 94 9.27 4.67 -0.71
N GLY A 95 8.38 5.13 -1.59
CA GLY A 95 8.52 6.38 -2.35
C GLY A 95 7.93 7.60 -1.65
N GLY A 96 7.10 7.38 -0.63
CA GLY A 96 6.43 8.44 0.12
C GLY A 96 5.19 9.01 -0.57
N ALA A 97 4.59 9.99 0.10
CA ALA A 97 3.36 10.62 -0.35
C ALA A 97 3.57 11.31 -1.69
N GLY A 98 2.77 10.92 -2.67
CA GLY A 98 2.76 11.57 -3.97
C GLY A 98 3.79 11.09 -4.98
N PHE A 99 4.43 9.96 -4.70
CA PHE A 99 5.33 9.26 -5.60
C PHE A 99 4.70 8.90 -6.97
N PHE A 100 3.40 8.58 -7.00
CA PHE A 100 2.75 8.11 -8.22
C PHE A 100 2.39 9.22 -9.19
N ASP A 101 2.67 8.95 -10.48
CA ASP A 101 2.17 9.74 -11.59
C ASP A 101 0.68 9.45 -11.87
N LYS A 102 0.14 10.14 -12.88
CA LYS A 102 -1.25 9.98 -13.31
C LYS A 102 -1.62 8.55 -13.76
N ASN A 103 -0.70 7.82 -14.37
CA ASN A 103 -0.95 6.50 -14.96
C ASN A 103 -0.95 5.42 -13.86
N MET A 104 -0.01 5.51 -12.91
CA MET A 104 0.06 4.65 -11.75
C MET A 104 -1.10 4.87 -10.79
N LEU A 105 -1.50 6.13 -10.55
CA LEU A 105 -2.69 6.43 -9.76
C LEU A 105 -3.94 5.77 -10.37
N TYR A 106 -4.04 5.81 -11.70
CA TYR A 106 -5.14 5.18 -12.43
C TYR A 106 -5.13 3.65 -12.29
N LEU A 107 -3.98 3.00 -12.54
CA LEU A 107 -3.86 1.54 -12.38
C LEU A 107 -4.09 1.09 -10.93
N ARG A 108 -3.63 1.87 -9.96
CA ARG A 108 -3.88 1.63 -8.54
C ARG A 108 -5.37 1.70 -8.23
N ALA A 109 -6.06 2.75 -8.68
CA ALA A 109 -7.50 2.88 -8.47
C ALA A 109 -8.27 1.69 -9.05
N GLN A 110 -7.91 1.22 -10.25
CA GLN A 110 -8.51 0.03 -10.85
C GLN A 110 -8.25 -1.23 -10.03
N ALA A 111 -7.00 -1.47 -9.61
CA ALA A 111 -6.64 -2.62 -8.79
C ALA A 111 -7.43 -2.61 -7.47
N LEU A 112 -7.50 -1.46 -6.79
CA LEU A 112 -8.24 -1.27 -5.54
C LEU A 112 -9.74 -1.55 -5.70
N ALA A 113 -10.37 -1.01 -6.75
CA ALA A 113 -11.79 -1.27 -7.03
C ALA A 113 -12.05 -2.77 -7.27
N ARG A 114 -11.12 -3.48 -7.94
CA ARG A 114 -11.24 -4.92 -8.22
C ARG A 114 -11.09 -5.78 -6.96
N VAL A 115 -10.27 -5.36 -6.01
CA VAL A 115 -10.15 -6.02 -4.69
C VAL A 115 -11.19 -5.53 -3.67
N LYS A 116 -12.17 -4.73 -4.12
CA LYS A 116 -13.26 -4.13 -3.33
C LYS A 116 -12.84 -3.08 -2.30
N ALA A 117 -11.61 -2.57 -2.34
CA ALA A 117 -11.18 -1.43 -1.54
C ALA A 117 -11.66 -0.11 -2.19
N ASN A 118 -12.98 0.10 -2.17
CA ASN A 118 -13.66 1.14 -2.96
C ASN A 118 -13.41 2.54 -2.44
N ALA A 119 -13.40 2.78 -1.12
CA ALA A 119 -13.07 4.08 -0.55
C ALA A 119 -11.61 4.46 -0.84
N ARG A 120 -10.70 3.48 -0.81
CA ARG A 120 -9.29 3.63 -1.21
C ARG A 120 -9.15 3.93 -2.70
N ALA A 121 -9.89 3.21 -3.56
CA ALA A 121 -9.94 3.50 -4.98
C ALA A 121 -10.43 4.92 -5.25
N ARG A 122 -11.47 5.37 -4.54
CA ARG A 122 -11.99 6.75 -4.63
C ARG A 122 -10.96 7.80 -4.24
N ALA A 123 -10.18 7.54 -3.18
CA ALA A 123 -9.11 8.42 -2.74
C ALA A 123 -7.99 8.53 -3.79
N ALA A 124 -7.60 7.42 -4.42
CA ALA A 124 -6.62 7.43 -5.51
C ALA A 124 -7.10 8.23 -6.73
N LEU A 125 -8.38 8.10 -7.10
CA LEU A 125 -9.00 8.91 -8.17
C LEU A 125 -9.09 10.40 -7.79
N ALA A 126 -9.39 10.71 -6.53
CA ALA A 126 -9.39 12.10 -6.05
C ALA A 126 -8.00 12.73 -6.21
N VAL A 127 -6.95 12.02 -5.77
CA VAL A 127 -5.56 12.47 -5.94
C VAL A 127 -5.20 12.65 -7.42
N LEU A 128 -5.66 11.77 -8.30
CA LEU A 128 -5.48 11.89 -9.75
C LEU A 128 -6.13 13.18 -10.28
N SER A 129 -7.39 13.43 -9.94
CA SER A 129 -8.14 14.62 -10.37
C SER A 129 -7.54 15.91 -9.82
N ASP A 130 -7.13 15.92 -8.55
CA ASP A 130 -6.59 17.10 -7.89
C ASP A 130 -5.22 17.49 -8.45
N ARG A 131 -4.35 16.51 -8.70
CA ARG A 131 -2.98 16.76 -9.19
C ARG A 131 -2.88 16.89 -10.70
N TYR A 132 -3.77 16.23 -11.43
CA TYR A 132 -3.74 16.19 -12.90
C TYR A 132 -5.12 16.53 -13.49
N PRO A 133 -5.66 17.74 -13.23
CA PRO A 133 -7.04 18.11 -13.56
C PRO A 133 -7.37 18.05 -15.06
N PHE A 134 -6.36 18.22 -15.93
CA PHE A 134 -6.52 18.15 -17.40
C PHE A 134 -6.24 16.75 -17.98
N SER A 135 -5.99 15.76 -17.13
CA SER A 135 -5.75 14.39 -17.60
C SER A 135 -7.03 13.80 -18.19
N ARG A 136 -6.95 13.29 -19.42
CA ARG A 136 -8.05 12.51 -20.02
C ARG A 136 -8.39 11.26 -19.20
N LEU A 137 -7.49 10.78 -18.34
CA LEU A 137 -7.76 9.66 -17.43
C LEU A 137 -8.70 10.05 -16.29
N ALA A 138 -8.66 11.31 -15.83
CA ALA A 138 -9.61 11.81 -14.85
C ALA A 138 -11.03 11.90 -15.47
N ALA A 139 -11.13 12.32 -16.73
CA ALA A 139 -12.40 12.39 -17.46
C ALA A 139 -12.95 11.01 -17.90
N LYS A 140 -12.08 10.03 -18.16
CA LYS A 140 -12.47 8.69 -18.64
C LYS A 140 -13.22 7.86 -17.59
N ASP A 141 -13.15 8.23 -16.32
CA ASP A 141 -13.52 7.35 -15.21
C ASP A 141 -14.73 7.82 -14.40
N GLU A 142 -15.60 8.67 -14.97
CA GLU A 142 -16.92 8.97 -14.39
C GLU A 142 -17.68 7.67 -14.08
N ASP A 143 -17.58 6.66 -14.94
CA ASP A 143 -18.25 5.36 -14.73
C ASP A 143 -17.63 4.54 -13.59
N LEU A 144 -16.29 4.50 -13.46
CA LEU A 144 -15.66 3.81 -12.32
C LEU A 144 -15.95 4.56 -11.01
N SER A 145 -15.85 5.89 -11.03
CA SER A 145 -16.18 6.74 -9.89
C SER A 145 -17.63 6.55 -9.49
N LEU A 146 -18.57 6.55 -10.44
CA LEU A 146 -19.99 6.34 -10.18
C LEU A 146 -20.24 4.95 -9.59
N ARG A 147 -19.61 3.90 -10.13
CA ARG A 147 -19.73 2.53 -9.57
C ARG A 147 -19.19 2.45 -8.15
N ILE A 148 -18.06 3.10 -7.88
CA ILE A 148 -17.48 3.20 -6.53
C ILE A 148 -18.43 3.97 -5.60
N ASP A 149 -18.93 5.12 -6.03
CA ASP A 149 -19.81 5.98 -5.24
C ASP A 149 -21.14 5.28 -4.94
N GLN A 150 -21.71 4.56 -5.91
CA GLN A 150 -22.90 3.71 -5.69
C GLN A 150 -22.64 2.61 -4.66
N ARG A 151 -21.47 1.95 -4.72
CA ARG A 151 -21.07 0.93 -3.73
C ARG A 151 -20.90 1.52 -2.34
N LEU A 152 -20.35 2.73 -2.24
CA LEU A 152 -20.19 3.44 -0.97
C LEU A 152 -21.53 3.97 -0.44
N ALA A 153 -22.45 4.37 -1.31
CA ALA A 153 -23.79 4.85 -0.97
C ALA A 153 -24.76 3.75 -0.53
N ALA A 154 -24.52 2.49 -0.93
CA ALA A 154 -25.30 1.34 -0.51
C ALA A 154 -25.26 1.06 1.02
N GLY A 155 -24.44 1.82 1.76
CA GLY A 155 -24.35 1.78 3.21
C GLY A 155 -23.29 0.79 3.71
N VAL A 156 -22.78 1.06 4.90
CA VAL A 156 -21.85 0.18 5.62
C VAL A 156 -22.64 -0.55 6.69
N ASP A 157 -22.83 -1.85 6.53
CA ASP A 157 -23.38 -2.71 7.57
C ASP A 157 -22.26 -3.41 8.36
N ALA A 158 -22.62 -4.04 9.49
CA ALA A 158 -21.67 -4.80 10.31
C ALA A 158 -21.06 -6.00 9.57
N THR A 159 -21.79 -6.58 8.61
CA THR A 159 -21.34 -7.70 7.78
C THR A 159 -20.16 -7.30 6.88
N ASN A 160 -20.24 -6.11 6.28
CA ASN A 160 -19.18 -5.53 5.45
C ASN A 160 -17.91 -5.29 6.27
N LEU A 161 -18.03 -4.75 7.49
CA LEU A 161 -16.88 -4.52 8.37
C LEU A 161 -16.23 -5.82 8.86
N ASN A 162 -17.03 -6.86 9.13
CA ASN A 162 -16.52 -8.19 9.49
C ASN A 162 -15.80 -8.86 8.32
N TRP A 163 -16.26 -8.67 7.08
CA TRP A 163 -15.55 -9.16 5.90
C TRP A 163 -14.15 -8.54 5.80
N TYR A 164 -14.00 -7.23 5.96
CA TYR A 164 -12.69 -6.59 5.95
C TYR A 164 -11.77 -7.09 7.07
N ARG A 165 -12.29 -7.36 8.28
CA ARG A 165 -11.49 -7.96 9.36
C ARG A 165 -10.96 -9.34 8.96
N ALA A 166 -11.76 -10.14 8.28
CA ALA A 166 -11.32 -11.45 7.76
C ALA A 166 -10.26 -11.28 6.66
N GLU A 167 -10.43 -10.34 5.73
CA GLU A 167 -9.46 -10.07 4.67
C GLU A 167 -8.12 -9.54 5.20
N ILE A 168 -8.13 -8.68 6.21
CA ILE A 168 -6.90 -8.23 6.91
C ILE A 168 -6.16 -9.43 7.52
N ALA A 169 -6.89 -10.37 8.13
CA ALA A 169 -6.30 -11.57 8.70
C ALA A 169 -5.76 -12.53 7.63
N ALA A 170 -6.45 -12.65 6.49
CA ALA A 170 -6.01 -13.46 5.36
C ALA A 170 -4.77 -12.85 4.66
N ALA A 171 -4.66 -11.53 4.62
CA ALA A 171 -3.55 -10.80 3.99
C ALA A 171 -2.30 -10.67 4.88
N ARG A 172 -2.17 -11.43 5.98
CA ARG A 172 -1.02 -11.31 6.91
C ARG A 172 0.36 -11.51 6.26
N SER A 173 0.45 -12.28 5.19
CA SER A 173 1.67 -12.46 4.40
C SER A 173 1.85 -11.41 3.29
N GLU A 174 0.86 -10.56 3.07
CA GLU A 174 0.79 -9.51 2.04
C GLU A 174 0.58 -8.15 2.74
N PRO A 175 1.62 -7.61 3.42
CA PRO A 175 1.49 -6.42 4.25
C PRO A 175 0.91 -5.19 3.54
N GLY A 176 1.23 -5.00 2.25
CA GLY A 176 0.68 -3.90 1.48
C GLY A 176 -0.83 -4.04 1.27
N LEU A 177 -1.29 -5.26 1.00
CA LEU A 177 -2.72 -5.52 0.89
C LEU A 177 -3.46 -5.47 2.22
N ALA A 178 -2.85 -5.99 3.29
CA ALA A 178 -3.40 -5.86 4.64
C ALA A 178 -3.59 -4.39 5.03
N ILE A 179 -2.66 -3.52 4.61
CA ILE A 179 -2.80 -2.07 4.76
C ILE A 179 -4.00 -1.55 3.96
N GLU A 180 -4.14 -1.88 2.68
CA GLU A 180 -5.26 -1.37 1.88
C GLU A 180 -6.62 -1.80 2.47
N TYR A 181 -6.76 -3.04 2.94
CA TYR A 181 -7.98 -3.48 3.62
C TYR A 181 -8.19 -2.83 5.00
N GLY A 182 -7.13 -2.62 5.78
CA GLY A 182 -7.25 -1.96 7.08
C GLY A 182 -7.61 -0.48 6.95
N GLU A 183 -7.04 0.23 5.98
CA GLU A 183 -7.38 1.63 5.71
C GLU A 183 -8.81 1.76 5.16
N GLU A 184 -9.23 0.85 4.27
CA GLU A 184 -10.63 0.77 3.82
C GLU A 184 -11.58 0.54 5.00
N PHE A 185 -11.26 -0.42 5.88
CA PHE A 185 -12.03 -0.69 7.09
C PHE A 185 -12.16 0.57 7.95
N LEU A 186 -11.07 1.30 8.21
CA LEU A 186 -11.10 2.49 9.06
C LEU A 186 -11.98 3.59 8.44
N LEU A 187 -11.86 3.83 7.14
CA LEU A 187 -12.71 4.80 6.43
C LEU A 187 -14.19 4.45 6.52
N LEU A 188 -14.55 3.18 6.35
CA LEU A 188 -15.94 2.72 6.42
C LEU A 188 -16.48 2.70 7.84
N SER A 189 -15.66 2.30 8.82
CA SER A 189 -16.03 2.27 10.25
C SER A 189 -16.32 3.67 10.79
N ALA A 190 -15.55 4.68 10.36
CA ALA A 190 -15.78 6.08 10.72
C ALA A 190 -17.11 6.60 10.18
N ARG A 191 -17.48 6.23 8.94
CA ARG A 191 -18.80 6.54 8.35
C ARG A 191 -19.94 5.85 9.09
N ALA A 192 -19.70 4.65 9.62
CA ALA A 192 -20.65 3.92 10.45
C ALA A 192 -20.72 4.43 11.91
N GLY A 193 -19.96 5.47 12.27
CA GLY A 193 -19.98 6.07 13.61
C GLY A 193 -19.24 5.26 14.68
N GLN A 194 -18.41 4.27 14.31
CA GLN A 194 -17.59 3.53 15.28
C GLN A 194 -16.46 4.41 15.83
N THR A 195 -16.13 4.26 17.11
CA THR A 195 -15.14 5.11 17.78
C THR A 195 -13.70 4.65 17.51
N SER A 196 -12.71 5.48 17.87
CA SER A 196 -11.29 5.16 17.67
C SER A 196 -10.84 3.95 18.50
N THR A 197 -11.38 3.82 19.72
CA THR A 197 -11.07 2.74 20.68
C THR A 197 -11.54 1.37 20.19
N ASP A 198 -12.71 1.30 19.54
CA ASP A 198 -13.30 0.05 19.00
C ASP A 198 -12.42 -0.59 17.92
N ASN A 199 -11.52 0.20 17.33
CA ASN A 199 -10.71 -0.16 16.19
C ASN A 199 -9.24 -0.42 16.53
N SER A 200 -8.91 -0.51 17.82
CA SER A 200 -7.54 -0.72 18.31
C SER A 200 -6.88 -1.97 17.71
N VAL A 201 -7.63 -3.07 17.50
CA VAL A 201 -7.13 -4.31 16.87
C VAL A 201 -6.69 -4.06 15.42
N VAL A 202 -7.51 -3.36 14.64
CA VAL A 202 -7.21 -3.07 13.23
C VAL A 202 -6.05 -2.09 13.14
N ARG A 203 -6.03 -1.04 13.97
CA ARG A 203 -4.92 -0.07 14.03
C ARG A 203 -3.60 -0.73 14.42
N PHE A 204 -3.62 -1.66 15.36
CA PHE A 204 -2.44 -2.44 15.74
C PHE A 204 -1.92 -3.29 14.58
N GLY A 205 -2.82 -3.96 13.86
CA GLY A 205 -2.49 -4.73 12.65
C GLY A 205 -1.91 -3.85 11.53
N LEU A 206 -2.53 -2.69 11.27
CA LEU A 206 -2.06 -1.69 10.31
C LEU A 206 -0.66 -1.19 10.66
N ALA A 207 -0.44 -0.77 11.91
CA ALA A 207 0.86 -0.30 12.36
C ALA A 207 1.95 -1.36 12.18
N THR A 208 1.62 -2.63 12.48
CA THR A 208 2.54 -3.75 12.27
C THR A 208 2.89 -3.89 10.78
N ALA A 209 1.90 -3.84 9.89
CA ALA A 209 2.10 -3.94 8.46
C ALA A 209 2.91 -2.74 7.91
N TYR A 210 2.66 -1.52 8.38
CA TYR A 210 3.45 -0.34 8.02
C TYR A 210 4.91 -0.47 8.44
N LEU A 211 5.18 -1.00 9.65
CA LEU A 211 6.55 -1.25 10.10
C LEU A 211 7.25 -2.34 9.27
N GLN A 212 6.53 -3.38 8.84
CA GLN A 212 7.07 -4.37 7.90
C GLN A 212 7.46 -3.76 6.54
N LEU A 213 6.83 -2.66 6.15
CA LEU A 213 7.15 -1.90 4.94
C LEU A 213 8.09 -0.70 5.19
N GLY A 214 8.63 -0.55 6.39
CA GLY A 214 9.55 0.54 6.73
C GLY A 214 8.90 1.92 6.89
N SER A 215 7.57 2.01 6.96
CA SER A 215 6.84 3.29 7.06
C SER A 215 6.53 3.66 8.53
N GLY A 216 7.57 4.00 9.29
CA GLY A 216 7.48 4.33 10.72
C GLY A 216 6.45 5.41 11.05
N GLY A 217 6.48 6.55 10.35
CA GLY A 217 5.55 7.66 10.60
C GLY A 217 4.07 7.30 10.38
N ARG A 218 3.76 6.48 9.39
CA ARG A 218 2.38 5.97 9.17
C ARG A 218 1.98 5.00 10.28
N ALA A 219 2.91 4.15 10.74
CA ALA A 219 2.65 3.28 11.88
C ALA A 219 2.36 4.10 13.16
N THR A 220 3.16 5.12 13.46
CA THR A 220 2.97 6.01 14.62
C THR A 220 1.60 6.70 14.59
N THR A 221 1.17 7.16 13.42
CA THR A 221 -0.16 7.77 13.24
C THR A 221 -1.29 6.83 13.70
N HIS A 222 -1.22 5.54 13.35
CA HIS A 222 -2.24 4.57 13.76
C HIS A 222 -2.13 4.18 15.23
N LEU A 223 -0.92 4.10 15.76
CA LEU A 223 -0.66 3.74 17.15
C LEU A 223 -1.06 4.84 18.13
N ALA A 224 -1.06 6.11 17.72
CA ALA A 224 -1.42 7.24 18.58
C ALA A 224 -2.83 7.12 19.18
N SER A 225 -3.76 6.45 18.48
CA SER A 225 -5.13 6.23 18.96
C SER A 225 -5.31 4.96 19.79
N ILE A 226 -4.26 4.16 20.00
CA ILE A 226 -4.33 2.92 20.78
C ILE A 226 -4.01 3.21 22.25
N PRO A 227 -4.85 2.77 23.20
CA PRO A 227 -4.59 2.87 24.64
C PRO A 227 -3.26 2.23 25.03
N ASP A 228 -2.58 2.78 26.04
CA ASP A 228 -1.27 2.28 26.45
C ASP A 228 -1.31 0.88 27.07
N ASP A 229 -2.40 0.55 27.77
CA ASP A 229 -2.65 -0.76 28.35
C ASP A 229 -3.13 -1.81 27.33
N TYR A 230 -3.28 -1.43 26.06
CA TYR A 230 -3.78 -2.32 25.01
C TYR A 230 -2.92 -3.59 24.88
N GLN A 231 -3.59 -4.73 25.04
CA GLN A 231 -3.00 -6.08 25.08
C GLN A 231 -1.76 -6.14 25.99
N ASP A 232 -1.88 -5.65 27.22
CA ASP A 232 -0.83 -5.68 28.25
C ASP A 232 0.47 -5.00 27.79
N TYR A 233 0.31 -3.73 27.37
CA TYR A 233 1.39 -2.84 26.90
C TYR A 233 2.06 -3.25 25.58
N ARG A 234 1.49 -4.20 24.82
CA ARG A 234 1.93 -4.47 23.44
C ARG A 234 1.80 -3.24 22.53
N GLY A 235 0.75 -2.44 22.71
CA GLY A 235 0.58 -1.19 21.99
C GLY A 235 1.76 -0.23 22.19
N VAL A 236 2.18 -0.04 23.44
CA VAL A 236 3.32 0.81 23.84
C VAL A 236 4.65 0.26 23.30
N LEU A 237 4.86 -1.06 23.36
CA LEU A 237 6.03 -1.70 22.76
C LEU A 237 6.12 -1.40 21.25
N LEU A 238 4.98 -1.48 20.54
CA LEU A 238 4.92 -1.18 19.11
C LEU A 238 5.09 0.32 18.81
N LYS A 239 4.60 1.22 19.67
CA LYS A 239 4.87 2.68 19.60
C LYS A 239 6.38 2.95 19.66
N GLY A 240 7.08 2.30 20.60
CA GLY A 240 8.52 2.42 20.72
C GLY A 240 9.26 1.93 19.45
N MET A 241 8.85 0.79 18.89
CA MET A 241 9.41 0.28 17.63
C MET A 241 9.18 1.24 16.45
N ALA A 242 8.00 1.87 16.36
CA ALA A 242 7.69 2.83 15.31
C ALA A 242 8.53 4.10 15.40
N ARG A 243 8.66 4.66 16.61
CA ARG A 243 9.55 5.80 16.88
C ARG A 243 11.01 5.50 16.56
N TYR A 244 11.47 4.30 16.86
CA TYR A 244 12.83 3.88 16.51
C TYR A 244 13.03 3.88 14.98
N ALA A 245 12.05 3.36 14.23
CA ALA A 245 12.08 3.37 12.76
C ALA A 245 12.08 4.79 12.17
N GLU A 246 11.60 5.79 12.91
CA GLU A 246 11.66 7.22 12.55
C GLU A 246 12.95 7.91 13.01
N GLY A 247 13.89 7.19 13.64
CA GLY A 247 15.13 7.75 14.17
C GLY A 247 14.97 8.46 15.52
N GLN A 248 13.80 8.40 16.15
CA GLN A 248 13.52 9.01 17.46
C GLN A 248 13.99 8.08 18.60
N ILE A 249 15.30 7.81 18.68
CA ILE A 249 15.87 6.76 19.53
C ILE A 249 15.59 6.98 21.04
N ALA A 250 15.67 8.23 21.51
CA ALA A 250 15.43 8.55 22.93
C ALA A 250 13.98 8.26 23.33
N GLU A 251 13.03 8.77 22.54
CA GLU A 251 11.59 8.56 22.75
C GLU A 251 11.19 7.09 22.56
N ALA A 252 11.81 6.39 21.60
CA ALA A 252 11.61 4.97 21.41
C ALA A 252 12.02 4.18 22.65
N SER A 253 13.20 4.50 23.20
CA SER A 253 13.73 3.83 24.39
C SER A 253 12.86 4.08 25.63
N GLU A 254 12.34 5.31 25.79
CA GLU A 254 11.41 5.64 26.87
C GLU A 254 10.13 4.80 26.78
N GLN A 255 9.49 4.75 25.61
CA GLN A 255 8.27 3.95 25.39
C GLN A 255 8.51 2.46 25.66
N VAL A 256 9.60 1.90 25.16
CA VAL A 256 9.93 0.48 25.41
C VAL A 256 10.23 0.21 26.88
N ALA A 257 10.87 1.15 27.60
CA ALA A 257 11.08 1.04 29.04
C ALA A 257 9.76 1.05 29.84
N ILE A 258 8.79 1.88 29.44
CA ILE A 258 7.44 1.88 30.03
C ILE A 258 6.78 0.50 29.85
N ALA A 259 6.83 -0.06 28.63
CA ALA A 259 6.29 -1.38 28.37
C ALA A 259 6.95 -2.47 29.22
N ALA A 260 8.29 -2.48 29.32
CA ALA A 260 9.03 -3.46 30.12
C ALA A 260 8.66 -3.41 31.62
N ALA A 261 8.51 -2.19 32.16
CA ALA A 261 8.25 -1.96 33.57
C ALA A 261 6.80 -2.27 33.98
N ARG A 262 5.83 -2.05 33.09
CA ARG A 262 4.40 -2.12 33.42
C ARG A 262 3.69 -3.37 32.95
N THR A 263 4.23 -4.09 31.97
CA THR A 263 3.64 -5.31 31.45
C THR A 263 3.68 -6.46 32.45
N THR A 264 2.64 -7.30 32.44
CA THR A 264 2.62 -8.58 33.15
C THR A 264 2.98 -9.76 32.25
N ASP A 265 2.94 -9.60 30.92
CA ASP A 265 3.24 -10.58 29.90
C ASP A 265 4.78 -10.77 29.79
N PRO A 266 5.30 -11.96 30.13
CA PRO A 266 6.73 -12.23 30.06
C PRO A 266 7.30 -12.08 28.65
N TYR A 267 6.50 -12.32 27.60
CA TYR A 267 6.94 -12.15 26.21
C TYR A 267 7.15 -10.68 25.84
N VAL A 268 6.26 -9.79 26.32
CA VAL A 268 6.39 -8.34 26.11
C VAL A 268 7.63 -7.84 26.84
N ARG A 269 7.81 -8.23 28.11
CA ARG A 269 8.99 -7.85 28.91
C ARG A 269 10.29 -8.29 28.26
N GLN A 270 10.42 -9.57 27.91
CA GLN A 270 11.63 -10.12 27.29
C GLN A 270 11.93 -9.46 25.94
N ARG A 271 10.90 -9.14 25.14
CA ARG A 271 11.10 -8.43 23.87
C ARG A 271 11.56 -7.00 24.10
N ALA A 272 10.96 -6.29 25.06
CA ALA A 272 11.32 -4.92 25.40
C ALA A 272 12.78 -4.83 25.90
N GLU A 273 13.20 -5.71 26.81
CA GLU A 273 14.57 -5.77 27.33
C GLU A 273 15.59 -6.04 26.22
N ARG A 274 15.28 -6.94 25.27
CA ARG A 274 16.14 -7.20 24.11
C ARG A 274 16.29 -5.97 23.21
N LEU A 275 15.20 -5.24 22.95
CA LEU A 275 15.24 -4.02 22.15
C LEU A 275 16.09 -2.94 22.84
N LEU A 276 15.87 -2.70 24.13
CA LEU A 276 16.67 -1.74 24.90
C LEU A 276 18.16 -2.11 24.94
N GLY A 277 18.48 -3.40 25.06
CA GLY A 277 19.86 -3.88 25.01
C GLY A 277 20.52 -3.72 23.63
N ALA A 278 19.73 -3.84 22.55
CA ALA A 278 20.20 -3.67 21.18
C ALA A 278 20.41 -2.19 20.81
N TRP A 279 19.54 -1.29 21.25
CA TRP A 279 19.55 0.13 20.87
C TRP A 279 20.53 1.00 21.68
N ARG A 280 21.06 0.48 22.79
CA ARG A 280 22.08 1.15 23.62
C ARG A 280 23.52 0.90 23.15
N ARG A 281 23.72 0.01 22.18
CA ARG A 281 25.02 -0.27 21.56
C ARG A 281 25.19 0.57 20.31
#